data_AF-A0A2V5VWD5-F1
#
_entry.id   AF-A0A2V5VWD5-F1
#
_cell.length_a   1.000
_cell.length_b   1.000
_cell.length_c   1.000
_cell.angle_alpha   90.00
_cell.angle_beta   90.00
_cell.angle_gamma   90.00
#
_symmetry.space_group_name_H-M   'P 1'
#
loop_
_entity.id
_entity.type
_entity.pdbx_description
1 polymer ?
#
loop_
_entity_poly.entity_id
_entity_poly.type
_entity_poly.pdbx_seq_one_letter_code
_entity_poly.pdbx_strand_id
1 'polypeptide(L)' 'MSDKKPQQDLRLRTKKFALRIITMCESLPDSRAGRILGDQIFRSGTSVAANYREAYRARS' A
#
# COMPACT_ATOMS: atom_id res chain seq x y z
N MET A 1 -1.56 33.42 -10.48
CA MET A 1 -1.71 32.43 -9.39
C MET A 1 -2.14 31.12 -10.01
N SER A 2 -1.18 30.24 -10.34
CA SER A 2 -1.51 28.93 -10.91
C SER A 2 -1.87 28.01 -9.74
N ASP A 3 -3.15 27.69 -9.65
CA ASP A 3 -3.74 26.75 -8.70
C ASP A 3 -3.22 25.33 -9.03
N LYS A 4 -1.98 25.02 -8.62
CA LYS A 4 -1.50 23.64 -8.57
C LYS A 4 -2.29 22.95 -7.46
N LYS A 5 -3.45 22.37 -7.81
CA LYS A 5 -4.07 21.33 -6.97
C LYS A 5 -2.94 20.42 -6.51
N PRO A 6 -2.76 20.15 -5.20
CA PRO A 6 -1.66 19.33 -4.75
C PRO A 6 -1.83 17.99 -5.44
N GLN A 7 -0.95 17.72 -6.39
CA GLN A 7 -0.88 16.48 -7.13
C GLN A 7 -0.69 15.42 -6.03
N GLN A 8 -1.78 14.76 -5.64
CA GLN A 8 -1.80 13.99 -4.39
C GLN A 8 -0.64 13.00 -4.43
N ASP A 9 0.37 13.26 -3.61
CA ASP A 9 1.68 12.63 -3.71
C ASP A 9 1.51 11.12 -3.72
N LEU A 10 1.93 10.47 -4.82
CA LEU A 10 1.77 9.03 -5.01
C LEU A 10 2.53 8.27 -3.90
N ARG A 11 3.58 8.86 -3.34
CA ARG A 11 4.27 8.36 -2.14
C ARG A 11 3.34 8.30 -0.93
N LEU A 12 2.60 9.38 -0.66
CA LEU A 12 1.67 9.44 0.46
C LEU A 12 0.49 8.49 0.26
N ARG A 13 -0.03 8.41 -0.97
CA ARG A 13 -1.16 7.53 -1.32
C ARG A 13 -0.80 6.05 -1.16
N THR A 14 0.36 5.63 -1.67
CA THR A 14 0.82 4.23 -1.56
C THR A 14 1.14 3.85 -0.11
N LYS A 15 1.72 4.76 0.68
CA LYS A 15 1.91 4.54 2.13
C LYS A 15 0.57 4.37 2.86
N LYS A 16 -0.40 5.26 2.63
CA LYS A 16 -1.74 5.15 3.23
C LYS A 16 -2.46 3.86 2.82
N PHE A 17 -2.30 3.46 1.55
CA PHE A 17 -2.84 2.19 1.06
C PHE A 17 -2.24 0.98 1.79
N ALA A 18 -0.92 0.93 1.96
CA ALA A 18 -0.26 -0.14 2.70
C ALA A 18 -0.76 -0.25 4.15
N LEU A 19 -0.94 0.87 4.86
CA LEU A 19 -1.51 0.87 6.21
C LEU A 19 -2.94 0.31 6.25
N ARG A 20 -3.78 0.67 5.27
CA ARG A 20 -5.15 0.13 5.17
C ARG A 20 -5.16 -1.38 4.91
N ILE A 21 -4.24 -1.89 4.10
CA ILE A 21 -4.08 -3.33 3.86
C ILE A 21 -3.71 -4.05 5.15
N ILE A 22 -2.77 -3.50 5.93
CA ILE A 22 -2.38 -4.08 7.23
C ILE A 22 -3.60 -4.18 8.15
N THR A 23 -4.31 -3.06 8.38
CA THR A 23 -5.52 -3.06 9.24
C THR A 23 -6.62 -3.98 8.72
N MET A 24 -6.79 -4.09 7.40
CA MET A 24 -7.76 -5.03 6.82
C MET A 24 -7.37 -6.48 7.11
N CYS A 25 -6.10 -6.86 6.88
CA CYS A 25 -5.63 -8.21 7.16
C CYS A 25 -5.73 -8.57 8.65
N GLU A 26 -5.45 -7.63 9.55
CA GLU A 26 -5.62 -7.79 11.00
C GLU A 26 -7.08 -8.00 11.42
N SER A 27 -8.04 -7.50 10.64
CA SER A 27 -9.48 -7.67 10.91
C SER A 27 -10.08 -8.99 10.39
N LEU A 28 -9.29 -9.82 9.68
CA LEU A 28 -9.79 -11.07 9.12
C LEU A 28 -10.02 -12.10 10.24
N PRO A 29 -11.09 -12.93 10.15
CA PRO A 29 -11.31 -14.00 11.11
C PRO A 29 -10.14 -14.98 11.14
N ASP A 30 -9.82 -15.49 12.33
CA ASP A 30 -8.75 -16.49 12.51
C ASP A 30 -9.18 -17.88 12.01
N SER A 31 -9.27 -17.98 10.68
CA SER A 31 -9.69 -19.15 9.94
C SER A 31 -8.64 -19.48 8.88
N ARG A 32 -8.62 -20.72 8.41
CA ARG A 32 -7.70 -21.12 7.32
C ARG A 32 -7.84 -20.23 6.09
N ALA A 33 -9.08 -19.92 5.70
CA ALA A 33 -9.36 -19.04 4.56
C ALA A 33 -8.88 -17.59 4.84
N GLY A 34 -9.17 -17.07 6.03
CA GLY A 34 -8.72 -15.73 6.46
C GLY A 34 -7.21 -15.57 6.42
N ARG A 35 -6.46 -16.55 6.94
CA ARG A 35 -4.99 -16.55 6.90
C ARG A 35 -4.43 -16.60 5.48
N ILE A 36 -4.92 -17.52 4.64
CA ILE A 36 -4.43 -17.68 3.25
C ILE A 36 -4.68 -16.41 2.43
N LEU A 37 -5.91 -15.87 2.49
CA LEU A 37 -6.25 -14.65 1.78
C LEU A 37 -5.51 -13.43 2.35
N GLY A 38 -5.42 -13.35 3.68
CA GLY A 38 -4.68 -12.31 4.40
C GLY A 38 -3.22 -12.23 3.97
N ASP A 39 -2.51 -13.36 3.91
CA ASP A 39 -1.12 -13.41 3.48
C ASP A 39 -0.92 -12.98 2.02
N GLN A 40 -1.80 -13.43 1.11
CA GLN A 40 -1.74 -13.03 -0.30
C GLN A 40 -1.97 -11.53 -0.47
N ILE A 41 -2.99 -10.99 0.19
CA ILE A 41 -3.34 -9.57 0.14
C ILE A 41 -2.26 -8.72 0.82
N PHE A 42 -1.75 -9.14 1.97
CA PHE A 42 -0.72 -8.43 2.71
C PHE A 42 0.53 -8.24 1.84
N ARG A 43 1.04 -9.32 1.25
CA ARG A 43 2.24 -9.27 0.40
C ARG A 43 2.02 -8.43 -0.85
N SER A 44 0.93 -8.68 -1.58
CA SER A 44 0.65 -7.96 -2.82
C SER A 44 0.34 -6.48 -2.58
N GLY A 45 -0.49 -6.15 -1.59
CA GLY A 45 -0.91 -4.78 -1.28
C GLY A 45 0.20 -3.90 -0.71
N THR A 46 1.05 -4.43 0.18
CA THR A 46 2.17 -3.66 0.75
C THR A 46 3.31 -3.45 -0.25
N SER A 47 3.48 -4.37 -1.22
CA SER A 47 4.51 -4.27 -2.26
C SER A 47 4.39 -3.01 -3.13
N VAL A 48 3.19 -2.44 -3.26
CA VAL A 48 2.95 -1.24 -4.08
C VAL A 48 3.76 -0.05 -3.58
N ALA A 49 3.79 0.18 -2.26
CA ALA A 49 4.56 1.25 -1.65
C ALA A 49 6.08 1.01 -1.77
N ALA A 50 6.50 -0.25 -1.65
CA ALA A 50 7.90 -0.64 -1.84
C ALA A 50 8.36 -0.40 -3.29
N ASN A 51 7.63 -0.91 -4.28
CA ASN A 51 7.95 -0.76 -5.70
C ASN A 51 7.94 0.71 -6.12
N TYR A 52 7.00 1.51 -5.62
CA TYR A 52 7.01 2.95 -5.86
C TYR A 52 8.28 3.63 -5.32
N ARG A 53 8.73 3.24 -4.12
CA ARG A 53 9.94 3.79 -3.49
C ARG A 53 11.20 3.39 -4.28
N GLU A 54 11.29 2.15 -4.74
CA GLU A 54 12.40 1.67 -5.56
C GLU A 54 12.45 2.40 -6.90
N ALA A 55 11.32 2.50 -7.61
CA ALA A 55 11.25 3.23 -8.88
C ALA A 55 11.57 4.75 -8.73
N TYR A 56 11.17 5.35 -7.60
CA TYR A 56 11.53 6.73 -7.28
C TYR A 56 13.04 6.90 -7.08
N ARG A 57 13.70 5.94 -6.42
CA ARG A 57 15.15 5.94 -6.19
C ARG A 57 15.97 5.61 -7.42
N ALA A 58 15.45 4.79 -8.34
CA ALA A 58 16.13 4.44 -9.58
C ALA A 58 16.30 5.61 -10.56
N ARG A 59 15.70 6.78 -10.29
CA ARG A 59 15.83 8.02 -11.10
C ARG A 59 16.94 8.94 -10.58
N SER A 60 18.03 8.39 -10.07
CA SER A 60 19.23 9.12 -9.61
C SER A 60 20.45 8.74 -10.42
#